data_AF-A0A452RC53-F1
#
_entry.id   AF-A0A452RC53-F1
#
_cell.length_a   1.000
_cell.length_b   1.000
_cell.length_c   1.000
_cell.angle_alpha   90.00
_cell.angle_beta   90.00
_cell.angle_gamma   90.00
#
_symmetry.space_group_name_H-M   'P 1'
#
loop_
_entity.id
_entity.type
_entity.pdbx_description
1 polymer ?
#
loop_
_entity_poly.entity_id
_entity_poly.type
_entity_poly.pdbx_seq_one_letter_code
_entity_poly.pdbx_strand_id
1 'polypeptide(L)'
;MAKQVQKEIQRGVESWISLGNRRPYLSIILVGDDPASHTYVRKKIRAASAVGICSEIILKPKDVSQEELLDITDQLNMDPRVSGILVQLPLPEAVQLRSGLEVLGI
;
A
#
# COMPACT_ATOMS: atom_id res chain seq x y z
N MET A 1 -12.56 19.77 -4.66
CA MET A 1 -12.35 19.07 -3.38
C MET A 1 -11.12 18.16 -3.41
N ALA A 2 -11.08 17.10 -4.23
CA ALA A 2 -9.92 16.18 -4.29
C ALA A 2 -8.55 16.86 -4.54
N LYS A 3 -8.47 17.83 -5.47
CA LYS A 3 -7.24 18.60 -5.74
C LYS A 3 -6.76 19.45 -4.56
N GLN A 4 -7.67 19.90 -3.71
CA GLN A 4 -7.32 20.73 -2.55
C GLN A 4 -6.72 19.87 -1.43
N VAL A 5 -7.34 18.72 -1.17
CA VAL A 5 -6.80 17.70 -0.25
C VAL A 5 -5.43 17.23 -0.69
N GLN A 6 -5.23 16.95 -1.99
CA GLN A 6 -3.90 16.58 -2.51
C GLN A 6 -2.83 17.65 -2.26
N LYS A 7 -3.17 18.93 -2.44
CA LYS A 7 -2.23 20.04 -2.14
C LYS A 7 -1.91 20.16 -0.65
N GLU A 8 -2.88 19.87 0.22
CA GLU A 8 -2.66 19.85 1.67
C GLU A 8 -1.73 18.70 2.06
N ILE A 9 -1.98 17.50 1.55
CA ILE A 9 -1.12 16.33 1.78
C ILE A 9 0.29 16.62 1.25
N GLN A 10 0.43 17.14 0.03
CA GLN A 10 1.72 17.47 -0.56
C GLN A 10 2.51 18.44 0.33
N ARG A 11 1.88 19.54 0.78
CA ARG A 11 2.53 20.50 1.70
C ARG A 11 2.92 19.86 3.03
N GLY A 12 2.09 18.95 3.54
CA GLY A 12 2.41 18.16 4.73
C GLY A 12 3.64 17.29 4.53
N VAL A 13 3.73 16.58 3.40
CA VAL A 13 4.88 15.74 3.05
C VAL A 13 6.16 16.58 2.88
N GLU A 14 6.07 17.72 2.20
CA GLU A 14 7.20 18.64 2.04
C GLU A 14 7.70 19.18 3.39
N SER A 15 6.77 19.57 4.27
CA SER A 15 7.11 20.03 5.63
C SER A 15 7.71 18.91 6.49
N TRP A 16 7.18 17.69 6.37
CA TRP A 16 7.70 16.52 7.07
C TRP A 16 9.16 16.24 6.71
N ILE A 17 9.47 16.31 5.42
CA ILE A 17 10.82 16.09 4.90
C ILE A 17 11.76 17.25 5.30
N SER A 18 11.29 18.49 5.28
CA SER A 18 12.12 19.66 5.65
C SER A 18 12.53 19.66 7.13
N LEU A 19 11.74 19.00 7.99
CA LEU A 19 12.09 18.72 9.39
C LEU A 19 13.16 17.62 9.56
N GLY A 20 13.68 17.05 8.47
CA GLY A 20 14.71 16.02 8.47
C GLY A 20 14.18 14.59 8.55
N ASN A 21 12.86 14.39 8.52
CA ASN A 21 12.27 13.06 8.52
C ASN A 21 12.41 12.39 7.14
N ARG A 22 12.37 11.05 7.14
CA ARG A 22 12.33 10.28 5.89
C ARG A 22 11.02 10.51 5.15
N ARG A 23 11.11 10.52 3.82
CA ARG A 23 9.93 10.58 2.95
C ARG A 23 9.01 9.38 3.22
N PRO A 24 7.69 9.58 3.36
CA PRO A 24 6.78 8.47 3.57
C PRO A 24 6.83 7.45 2.43
N TYR A 25 6.70 6.18 2.79
CA TYR A 25 6.75 5.06 1.84
C TYR A 25 5.53 4.15 2.02
N LEU A 26 4.83 3.85 0.92
CA LEU A 26 3.63 3.01 0.90
C LEU A 26 3.87 1.75 0.06
N SER A 27 3.83 0.58 0.70
CA SER A 27 3.90 -0.71 0.01
C SER A 27 2.49 -1.25 -0.24
N ILE A 28 2.16 -1.57 -1.49
CA ILE A 28 0.85 -2.12 -1.85
C ILE A 28 1.01 -3.58 -2.26
N ILE A 29 0.36 -4.49 -1.54
CA ILE A 29 0.33 -5.92 -1.87
C ILE A 29 -0.89 -6.18 -2.75
N LEU A 30 -0.66 -6.73 -3.95
CA LEU A 30 -1.69 -7.11 -4.90
C LEU A 30 -1.59 -8.61 -5.16
N VAL A 31 -2.70 -9.33 -4.94
CA VAL A 31 -2.77 -10.78 -5.13
C VAL A 31 -3.63 -11.10 -6.35
N GLY A 32 -3.10 -11.92 -7.25
CA GLY A 32 -3.75 -12.29 -8.50
C GLY A 32 -3.52 -11.28 -9.62
N ASP A 33 -4.28 -11.44 -10.70
CA ASP A 33 -4.10 -10.70 -11.97
C ASP A 33 -5.42 -10.08 -12.45
N ASP A 34 -6.27 -9.65 -11.50
CA ASP A 34 -7.55 -9.00 -11.84
C ASP A 34 -7.29 -7.61 -12.47
N PRO A 35 -7.66 -7.38 -13.75
CA PRO A 35 -7.35 -6.13 -14.46
C PRO A 35 -7.93 -4.88 -13.78
N ALA A 36 -9.07 -5.01 -13.11
CA ALA A 36 -9.69 -3.91 -12.38
C ALA A 36 -8.83 -3.53 -11.15
N SER A 37 -8.37 -4.53 -10.40
CA SER A 37 -7.45 -4.36 -9.26
C SER A 37 -6.13 -3.72 -9.68
N HIS A 38 -5.53 -4.17 -10.78
CA HIS A 38 -4.32 -3.54 -11.34
C HIS A 38 -4.54 -2.06 -11.68
N THR A 39 -5.67 -1.74 -12.32
CA THR A 39 -6.00 -0.35 -12.67
C THR A 39 -6.18 0.51 -11.43
N TYR A 40 -6.84 -0.02 -10.40
CA TYR A 40 -7.10 0.68 -9.16
C TYR A 40 -5.81 0.94 -8.35
N VAL A 41 -4.95 -0.07 -8.22
CA VAL A 41 -3.64 0.05 -7.55
C VAL A 41 -2.75 1.06 -8.29
N ARG A 42 -2.71 1.03 -9.62
CA ARG A 42 -1.97 2.04 -10.40
C ARG A 42 -2.46 3.46 -10.14
N LYS A 43 -3.77 3.67 -9.96
CA LYS A 43 -4.31 4.99 -9.58
C LYS A 43 -3.83 5.41 -8.19
N LYS A 44 -3.79 4.49 -7.22
CA LYS A 44 -3.27 4.76 -5.86
C LYS A 44 -1.79 5.17 -5.89
N ILE A 45 -0.94 4.42 -6.60
CA ILE A 45 0.48 4.76 -6.77
C ILE A 45 0.66 6.15 -7.41
N ARG A 46 -0.11 6.45 -8.47
CA ARG A 46 -0.07 7.78 -9.10
C ARG A 46 -0.49 8.89 -8.14
N ALA A 47 -1.52 8.66 -7.34
CA ALA A 47 -1.97 9.62 -6.34
C ALA A 47 -0.92 9.85 -5.23
N ALA A 48 -0.31 8.78 -4.72
CA ALA A 48 0.77 8.85 -3.74
C ALA A 48 1.99 9.60 -4.29
N SER A 49 2.43 9.25 -5.51
CA SER A 49 3.53 9.94 -6.17
C SER A 49 3.24 11.41 -6.43
N ALA A 50 2.00 11.77 -6.78
CA ALA A 50 1.61 13.16 -7.04
C ALA A 50 1.71 14.06 -5.79
N VAL A 51 1.66 13.48 -4.59
CA VAL A 51 1.80 14.21 -3.31
C VAL A 51 3.18 14.00 -2.67
N GLY A 52 4.13 13.37 -3.38
CA GLY A 52 5.50 13.20 -2.91
C GLY A 52 5.74 11.97 -2.03
N ILE A 53 4.79 11.03 -1.96
CA ILE A 53 4.94 9.76 -1.23
C ILE A 53 5.60 8.73 -2.15
N CYS A 54 6.64 8.04 -1.66
CA CYS A 54 7.24 6.91 -2.36
C CYS A 54 6.32 5.70 -2.25
N SER A 55 6.20 4.88 -3.29
CA SER A 55 5.35 3.71 -3.22
C SER A 55 5.79 2.60 -4.17
N GLU A 56 5.44 1.37 -3.82
CA GLU A 56 5.72 0.17 -4.61
C GLU A 56 4.50 -0.75 -4.68
N ILE A 57 4.52 -1.66 -5.65
CA ILE A 57 3.54 -2.73 -5.79
C ILE A 57 4.27 -4.06 -5.65
N ILE A 58 3.85 -4.86 -4.68
CA ILE A 58 4.29 -6.25 -4.51
C ILE A 58 3.20 -7.13 -5.11
N LEU A 59 3.47 -7.64 -6.31
CA LEU A 59 2.56 -8.55 -7.00
C LEU A 59 2.81 -9.99 -6.53
N LYS A 60 1.74 -10.66 -6.10
CA LYS A 60 1.76 -12.07 -5.72
C LYS A 60 0.74 -12.85 -6.54
N PRO A 61 1.02 -14.11 -6.89
CA PRO A 61 0.10 -14.92 -7.65
C PRO A 61 -1.12 -15.31 -6.78
N LYS A 62 -2.21 -15.73 -7.43
CA LYS A 62 -3.48 -16.04 -6.75
C LYS A 62 -3.42 -17.25 -5.80
N ASP A 63 -2.41 -18.08 -5.95
CA ASP A 63 -2.12 -19.27 -5.14
C ASP A 63 -1.16 -18.98 -3.99
N VAL A 64 -0.78 -17.70 -3.79
CA VAL A 64 0.00 -17.28 -2.62
C VAL A 64 -0.67 -17.78 -1.34
N SER A 65 0.14 -18.36 -0.45
CA SER A 65 -0.36 -18.83 0.82
C SER A 65 -0.63 -17.66 1.77
N GLN A 66 -1.50 -17.89 2.76
CA GLN A 66 -1.71 -16.89 3.82
C GLN A 66 -0.44 -16.66 4.64
N GLU A 67 0.33 -17.71 4.91
CA GLU A 67 1.60 -17.63 5.63
C GLU A 67 2.59 -16.73 4.88
N GLU A 68 2.71 -16.89 3.57
CA GLU A 68 3.56 -16.03 2.75
C GLU A 68 3.09 -14.56 2.76
N LEU A 69 1.77 -14.31 2.76
CA LEU A 69 1.25 -12.94 2.88
C LEU A 69 1.51 -12.31 4.26
N LEU A 70 1.42 -13.10 5.33
CA LEU A 70 1.78 -12.68 6.68
C LEU A 70 3.28 -12.37 6.75
N ASP A 71 4.13 -13.27 6.25
CA ASP A 71 5.59 -13.08 6.23
C ASP A 71 5.98 -11.81 5.48
N ILE A 72 5.36 -11.53 4.32
CA ILE A 72 5.60 -10.29 3.57
C ILE A 72 5.18 -9.08 4.42
N THR A 73 4.01 -9.14 5.05
CA THR A 73 3.49 -8.05 5.88
C THR A 73 4.41 -7.81 7.09
N ASP A 74 4.91 -8.86 7.72
CA ASP A 74 5.84 -8.79 8.85
C ASP A 74 7.19 -8.22 8.41
N GLN A 75 7.72 -8.66 7.27
CA GLN A 75 8.95 -8.08 6.69
C GLN A 75 8.79 -6.57 6.43
N LEU A 76 7.65 -6.14 5.90
CA LEU A 76 7.35 -4.73 5.66
C LEU A 76 7.17 -3.95 6.97
N ASN A 77 6.54 -4.55 7.99
CA ASN A 77 6.39 -3.95 9.31
C ASN A 77 7.75 -3.74 10.01
N MET A 78 8.72 -4.61 9.76
CA MET A 78 10.07 -4.47 10.29
C MET A 78 10.96 -3.52 9.48
N ASP A 79 10.56 -3.12 8.27
CA ASP A 79 11.35 -2.22 7.44
C ASP A 79 11.16 -0.76 7.88
N PRO A 80 12.19 -0.09 8.43
CA PRO A 80 12.10 1.30 8.90
C PRO A 80 11.94 2.32 7.76
N ARG A 81 11.90 1.87 6.50
CA ARG A 81 11.56 2.70 5.35
C ARG A 81 10.06 2.73 5.11
N VAL A 82 9.34 1.66 5.43
CA VAL A 82 7.90 1.51 5.16
C VAL A 82 7.11 2.31 6.20
N SER A 83 6.25 3.21 5.72
CA SER A 83 5.37 4.03 6.57
C SER A 83 3.93 3.53 6.56
N GLY A 84 3.56 2.70 5.58
CA GLY A 84 2.25 2.12 5.48
C GLY A 84 2.22 0.93 4.52
N ILE A 85 1.33 -0.01 4.81
CA ILE A 85 1.09 -1.22 4.02
C ILE A 85 -0.38 -1.21 3.63
N LEU A 86 -0.66 -1.54 2.36
CA LEU A 86 -2.02 -1.70 1.88
C LEU A 86 -2.16 -3.04 1.15
N VAL A 87 -3.03 -3.91 1.66
CA VAL A 87 -3.41 -5.15 0.97
C VAL A 87 -4.64 -4.87 0.10
N GLN A 88 -4.52 -5.07 -1.21
CA GLN A 88 -5.63 -4.84 -2.14
C GLN A 88 -6.63 -6.00 -2.10
N LEU A 89 -7.90 -5.67 -1.87
CA LEU A 89 -9.03 -6.60 -1.89
C LEU A 89 -9.72 -6.61 -3.28
N PRO A 90 -10.45 -7.69 -3.63
CA PRO A 90 -10.63 -8.93 -2.87
C PRO A 90 -9.39 -9.83 -2.89
N LEU A 91 -9.17 -10.59 -1.82
CA LEU A 91 -8.19 -11.68 -1.80
C LEU A 91 -8.86 -12.97 -2.31
N PRO A 92 -8.10 -13.92 -2.87
CA PRO A 92 -8.61 -15.25 -3.20
C PRO A 92 -9.26 -15.92 -1.98
N GLU A 93 -10.38 -16.64 -2.18
CA GLU A 93 -11.14 -17.30 -1.08
C GLU A 93 -10.26 -18.21 -0.20
N ALA A 94 -9.29 -18.89 -0.82
CA ALA A 94 -8.34 -19.76 -0.13
C ALA A 94 -7.51 -19.03 0.95
N VAL A 95 -7.28 -17.72 0.77
CA VAL A 95 -6.56 -16.85 1.71
C VAL A 95 -7.53 -16.22 2.71
N GLN A 96 -8.73 -15.83 2.26
CA GLN A 96 -9.75 -15.16 3.07
C GLN A 96 -10.34 -16.03 4.18
N LEU A 97 -10.50 -17.34 3.95
CA LEU A 97 -11.25 -18.23 4.85
C LEU A 97 -10.64 -18.38 6.27
N ARG A 98 -9.39 -17.95 6.46
CA ARG A 98 -8.63 -18.14 7.69
C ARG A 98 -8.17 -16.84 8.35
N SER A 99 -8.43 -15.69 7.75
CA SER A 99 -7.75 -14.46 8.15
C SER A 99 -8.59 -13.60 9.09
N GLY A 100 -8.19 -13.54 10.36
CA GLY A 100 -8.37 -12.36 11.21
C GLY A 100 -7.43 -11.21 10.83
N LEU A 101 -7.13 -11.04 9.53
CA LEU A 101 -6.42 -9.86 9.04
C LEU A 101 -7.40 -8.69 9.17
N GLU A 102 -7.21 -7.86 10.19
CA GLU A 102 -7.72 -6.50 10.16
C GLU A 102 -6.93 -5.75 9.09
N VAL A 103 -7.35 -5.90 7.83
CA VAL A 103 -6.94 -5.01 6.76
C VAL A 103 -7.53 -3.65 7.11
N LEU A 104 -6.71 -2.78 7.73
CA LEU A 104 -7.03 -1.38 7.90
C LEU A 104 -7.07 -0.73 6.52
N GLY A 105 -8.23 -0.87 5.87
CA GLY A 105 -8.63 -0.01 4.79
C GLY A 105 -8.90 1.36 5.37
N ILE A 106 -7.93 2.25 5.22
CA ILE A 106 -8.13 3.70 5.34
C ILE A 106 -9.28 4.18 4.46
#